data_AF-A0A1J9PT53-F1
#
_entry.id   AF-A0A1J9PT53-F1
#
_cell.length_a   1.000
_cell.length_b   1.000
_cell.length_c   1.000
_cell.angle_alpha   90.00
_cell.angle_beta   90.00
_cell.angle_gamma   90.00
#
_symmetry.space_group_name_H-M   'P 1'
#
loop_
_entity.id
_entity.type
_entity.pdbx_description
1 polymer ?
#
loop_
_entity_poly.entity_id
_entity_poly.type
_entity_poly.pdbx_seq_one_letter_code
_entity_poly.pdbx_strand_id
1 'polypeptide(L)'
;MSDVTAPFKPNIGVYTNPNHDLGWQTPDHPSTMLLPERVWSLGRYNGCERVRFLSTPPVDGLLRRYVNHPANLCHKIGDMSFEDGALLEPLSVALAAVEWAGLRLGDAVVVAGAGPIGLVTLLCMRTSGATPIVITDIDEGRLRFAKNLVPDVRTYQVGLGDSPETTARGIVNAMSDRAGCGHDMLRSSLMIECTGVKSSVAAAIWV
;
A
#
# COMPACT_ATOMS: atom_id res chain seq x y z
N MET A 1 -29.00 21.73 -16.72
CA MET A 1 -28.41 20.49 -16.17
C MET A 1 -27.23 20.93 -15.32
N SER A 2 -27.40 20.93 -14.00
CA SER A 2 -26.37 21.38 -13.07
C SER A 2 -25.15 20.47 -13.14
N ASP A 3 -24.00 21.10 -13.30
CA ASP A 3 -22.69 20.46 -13.39
C ASP A 3 -22.34 19.89 -12.01
N VAL A 4 -22.71 18.62 -11.77
CA VAL A 4 -22.36 17.91 -10.55
C VAL A 4 -20.86 17.63 -10.61
N THR A 5 -20.08 18.47 -9.92
CA THR A 5 -18.63 18.35 -9.76
C THR A 5 -18.28 16.98 -9.20
N ALA A 6 -17.50 16.22 -9.94
CA ALA A 6 -17.02 14.90 -9.54
C ALA A 6 -16.15 14.97 -8.25
N PRO A 7 -16.28 14.02 -7.31
CA PRO A 7 -15.50 13.98 -6.06
C PRO A 7 -14.02 13.74 -6.30
N PHE A 8 -13.17 14.32 -5.46
CA PHE A 8 -11.74 13.97 -5.37
C PHE A 8 -11.53 12.72 -4.51
N LYS A 9 -10.48 11.93 -4.81
CA LYS A 9 -10.11 10.78 -3.96
C LYS A 9 -9.56 11.29 -2.60
N PRO A 10 -10.13 10.87 -1.46
CA PRO A 10 -9.71 11.32 -0.13
C PRO A 10 -8.30 10.87 0.27
N ASN A 11 -7.80 9.75 -0.27
CA ASN A 11 -6.56 9.13 0.22
C ASN A 11 -5.30 9.79 -0.34
N ILE A 12 -5.43 10.71 -1.29
CA ILE A 12 -4.36 11.64 -1.61
C ILE A 12 -4.48 12.77 -0.57
N GLY A 13 -4.08 12.48 0.66
CA GLY A 13 -4.07 13.50 1.70
C GLY A 13 -3.04 14.55 1.31
N VAL A 14 -3.47 15.77 1.02
CA VAL A 14 -2.52 16.88 1.10
C VAL A 14 -2.29 17.11 2.58
N TYR A 15 -1.07 16.80 3.02
CA TYR A 15 -0.68 16.87 4.41
C TYR A 15 -0.21 18.27 4.76
N THR A 16 -0.86 18.86 5.76
CA THR A 16 -0.70 20.27 6.11
C THR A 16 -0.08 20.42 7.49
N ASN A 17 0.59 21.55 7.71
CA ASN A 17 1.14 21.88 9.02
C ASN A 17 0.02 22.02 10.08
N PRO A 18 0.35 22.00 11.39
CA PRO A 18 -0.63 22.02 12.48
C PRO A 18 -1.61 23.20 12.43
N ASN A 19 -1.14 24.34 11.91
CA ASN A 19 -1.80 25.63 12.00
C ASN A 19 -2.70 25.98 10.81
N HIS A 20 -2.61 25.27 9.68
CA HIS A 20 -3.33 25.62 8.43
C HIS A 20 -3.14 27.09 8.03
N ASP A 21 -1.96 27.65 8.27
CA ASP A 21 -1.66 29.08 8.13
C ASP A 21 -1.37 29.54 6.68
N LEU A 22 -1.21 28.60 5.75
CA LEU A 22 -1.05 28.90 4.32
C LEU A 22 -2.40 29.13 3.64
N GLY A 23 -2.85 30.38 3.61
CA GLY A 23 -3.84 30.88 2.62
C GLY A 23 -5.18 30.13 2.60
N TRP A 24 -5.65 29.66 3.76
CA TRP A 24 -6.93 28.97 3.90
C TRP A 24 -8.08 29.93 3.57
N GLN A 25 -8.51 29.94 2.32
CA GLN A 25 -9.78 30.50 1.94
C GLN A 25 -10.82 29.42 2.21
N THR A 26 -11.56 29.54 3.32
CA THR A 26 -12.86 28.87 3.41
C THR A 26 -13.70 29.38 2.25
N PRO A 27 -14.20 28.53 1.34
CA PRO A 27 -15.17 29.00 0.38
C PRO A 27 -16.41 29.41 1.17
N ASP A 28 -16.73 30.70 1.12
CA ASP A 28 -18.06 31.28 1.26
C ASP A 28 -19.01 30.80 0.13
N HIS A 29 -18.52 29.92 -0.74
CA HIS A 29 -19.31 29.11 -1.66
C HIS A 29 -19.74 27.78 -1.02
N PRO A 30 -20.99 27.33 -1.25
CA PRO A 30 -21.42 25.98 -0.93
C PRO A 30 -20.75 24.99 -1.88
N SER A 31 -19.46 24.75 -1.69
CA SER A 31 -18.71 23.64 -2.29
C SER A 31 -18.78 22.40 -1.40
N THR A 32 -19.82 22.29 -0.55
CA THR A 32 -20.40 21.01 -0.20
C THR A 32 -20.57 20.27 -1.52
N MET A 33 -19.64 19.38 -1.84
CA MET A 33 -19.75 18.56 -3.02
C MET A 33 -21.12 17.89 -2.92
N LEU A 34 -22.06 18.29 -3.78
CA LEU A 34 -23.34 17.62 -3.92
C LEU A 34 -23.02 16.32 -4.68
N LEU A 35 -22.59 15.31 -3.94
CA LEU A 35 -22.05 14.06 -4.49
C LEU A 35 -23.18 13.09 -4.84
N PRO A 36 -23.03 12.26 -5.91
CA PRO A 36 -23.94 11.15 -6.14
C PRO A 36 -23.98 10.23 -4.91
N GLU A 37 -25.14 10.18 -4.26
CA GLU A 37 -25.30 9.82 -2.84
C GLU A 37 -24.94 8.37 -2.45
N ARG A 38 -24.76 7.42 -3.39
CA ARG A 38 -24.76 5.98 -3.03
C ARG A 38 -23.39 5.38 -2.71
N VAL A 39 -22.31 5.72 -3.42
CA VAL A 39 -21.01 5.05 -3.24
C VAL A 39 -20.21 5.66 -2.08
N TRP A 40 -20.33 6.97 -1.89
CA TRP A 40 -19.65 7.70 -0.81
C TRP A 40 -20.29 7.43 0.57
N SER A 41 -21.62 7.40 0.66
CA SER A 41 -22.33 7.11 1.92
C SER A 41 -22.08 5.69 2.45
N LEU A 42 -21.70 4.77 1.57
CA LEU A 42 -21.28 3.41 1.92
C LEU A 42 -19.78 3.30 2.26
N GLY A 43 -19.04 4.42 2.27
CA GLY A 43 -17.59 4.44 2.56
C GLY A 43 -16.70 3.87 1.45
N ARG A 44 -17.23 3.61 0.25
CA ARG A 44 -16.50 2.95 -0.87
C ARG A 44 -16.04 3.93 -1.95
N TYR A 45 -15.57 5.10 -1.54
CA TYR A 45 -15.20 6.18 -2.46
C TYR A 45 -14.13 5.80 -3.48
N ASN A 46 -13.26 4.85 -3.14
CA ASN A 46 -12.19 4.36 -3.99
C ASN A 46 -12.71 3.62 -5.23
N GLY A 47 -13.97 3.15 -5.20
CA GLY A 47 -14.67 2.55 -6.34
C GLY A 47 -15.61 3.51 -7.07
N CYS A 48 -15.55 4.82 -6.80
CA CYS A 48 -16.38 5.80 -7.50
C CYS A 48 -15.91 5.95 -8.97
N GLU A 49 -16.78 5.61 -9.93
CA GLU A 49 -16.49 5.71 -11.37
C GLU A 49 -16.15 7.13 -11.85
N ARG A 50 -16.62 8.13 -11.10
CA ARG A 50 -16.42 9.55 -11.42
C ARG A 50 -15.33 10.18 -10.56
N VAL A 51 -14.51 9.40 -9.85
CA VAL A 51 -13.46 9.95 -8.99
C VAL A 51 -12.45 10.76 -9.81
N ARG A 52 -12.10 11.95 -9.30
CA ARG A 52 -10.97 12.74 -9.80
C ARG A 52 -9.74 12.45 -8.95
N PHE A 53 -8.67 12.01 -9.60
CA PHE A 53 -7.40 11.66 -8.96
C PHE A 53 -6.33 12.64 -9.45
N LEU A 54 -5.71 13.39 -8.53
CA LEU A 54 -4.63 14.33 -8.88
C LEU A 54 -3.46 13.55 -9.49
N SER A 55 -2.90 14.07 -10.58
CA SER A 55 -1.87 13.40 -11.40
C SER A 55 -2.39 12.27 -12.30
N THR A 56 -3.71 12.14 -12.49
CA THR A 56 -4.30 11.28 -13.53
C THR A 56 -5.02 12.14 -14.57
N PRO A 57 -4.72 12.02 -15.87
CA PRO A 57 -5.40 12.80 -16.90
C PRO A 57 -6.93 12.70 -16.79
N PRO A 58 -7.68 13.81 -16.91
CA PRO A 58 -7.24 15.16 -17.29
C PRO A 58 -6.86 16.07 -16.11
N VAL A 59 -6.69 15.54 -14.90
CA VAL A 59 -6.47 16.33 -13.68
C VAL A 59 -4.97 16.57 -13.44
N ASP A 60 -4.60 17.83 -13.21
CA ASP A 60 -3.22 18.21 -12.90
C ASP A 60 -2.66 17.50 -11.65
N GLY A 61 -1.33 17.37 -11.61
CA GLY A 61 -0.62 16.70 -10.54
C GLY A 61 -0.21 17.56 -9.35
N LEU A 62 0.48 16.91 -8.41
CA LEU A 62 0.94 17.51 -7.15
C LEU A 62 2.38 18.04 -7.18
N LEU A 63 3.18 17.72 -8.20
CA LEU A 63 4.58 18.17 -8.31
C LEU A 63 4.64 19.65 -8.73
N ARG A 64 4.34 20.54 -7.78
CA ARG A 64 4.28 21.99 -7.97
C ARG A 64 4.47 22.72 -6.64
N ARG A 65 4.71 24.03 -6.71
CA ARG A 65 4.92 24.86 -5.50
C ARG A 65 3.65 25.07 -4.68
N TYR A 66 2.48 25.13 -5.35
CA TYR A 66 1.19 25.38 -4.70
C TYR A 66 0.11 24.53 -5.33
N VAL A 67 -0.80 24.00 -4.51
CA VAL A 67 -1.93 23.16 -4.93
C VAL A 67 -3.21 23.65 -4.23
N ASN A 68 -4.29 23.82 -4.99
CA ASN A 68 -5.62 23.94 -4.39
C ASN A 68 -6.17 22.53 -4.13
N HIS A 69 -6.61 22.25 -2.90
CA HIS A 69 -7.14 20.96 -2.50
C HIS A 69 -8.35 21.12 -1.57
N PRO A 70 -9.39 20.28 -1.68
CA PRO A 70 -10.50 20.31 -0.74
C PRO A 70 -10.05 20.13 0.71
N ALA A 71 -10.39 21.12 1.52
CA ALA A 71 -10.09 21.22 2.95
C ALA A 71 -10.39 19.95 3.76
N ASN A 72 -11.53 19.31 3.48
CA ASN A 72 -12.00 18.10 4.14
C ASN A 72 -11.22 16.83 3.78
N LEU A 73 -10.33 16.90 2.78
CA LEU A 73 -9.43 15.82 2.35
C LEU A 73 -7.97 16.14 2.70
N CYS A 74 -7.72 17.24 3.42
CA CYS A 74 -6.40 17.58 3.93
C CYS A 74 -6.27 17.11 5.39
N HIS A 75 -5.24 16.31 5.67
CA HIS A 75 -5.01 15.74 7.00
C HIS A 75 -3.86 16.47 7.69
N LYS A 76 -4.09 16.91 8.94
CA LYS A 76 -3.03 17.49 9.78
C LYS A 76 -2.04 16.41 10.19
N ILE A 77 -0.75 16.66 9.99
CA ILE A 77 0.32 15.69 10.33
C ILE A 77 1.03 15.97 11.66
N GLY A 78 0.60 17.01 12.39
CA GLY A 78 1.21 17.38 13.67
C GLY A 78 2.68 17.78 13.49
N ASP A 79 3.55 17.22 14.34
CA ASP A 79 5.00 17.49 14.34
C ASP A 79 5.79 16.59 13.38
N MET A 80 5.09 15.77 12.58
CA MET A 80 5.71 14.91 11.57
C MET A 80 6.36 15.77 10.47
N SER A 81 7.49 15.30 9.94
CA SER A 81 8.14 15.93 8.80
C SER A 81 7.26 15.85 7.55
N PHE A 82 7.43 16.79 6.60
CA PHE A 82 6.72 16.69 5.32
C PHE A 82 7.13 15.46 4.50
N GLU A 83 8.36 14.97 4.70
CA GLU A 83 8.87 13.76 4.03
C GLU A 83 8.14 12.51 4.53
N ASP A 84 7.99 12.36 5.84
CA ASP A 84 7.19 11.28 6.44
C ASP A 84 5.70 11.44 6.10
N GLY A 85 5.20 12.68 6.09
CA GLY A 85 3.84 13.00 5.66
C GLY A 85 3.58 12.52 4.24
N ALA A 86 4.52 12.69 3.31
CA ALA A 86 4.39 12.20 1.95
C ALA A 86 4.28 10.66 1.84
N LEU A 87 4.80 9.91 2.83
CA LEU A 87 4.69 8.45 2.89
C LEU A 87 3.32 7.96 3.39
N LEU A 88 2.47 8.84 3.91
CA LEU A 88 1.15 8.46 4.40
C LEU A 88 0.21 8.01 3.26
N GLU A 89 0.39 8.51 2.03
CA GLU A 89 -0.38 8.04 0.86
C GLU A 89 -0.09 6.56 0.56
N PRO A 90 1.16 6.12 0.30
CA PRO A 90 1.44 4.71 0.05
C PRO A 90 1.19 3.83 1.29
N LEU A 91 1.36 4.37 2.50
CA LEU A 91 0.99 3.67 3.74
C LEU A 91 -0.50 3.36 3.78
N SER A 92 -1.36 4.30 3.39
CA SER A 92 -2.82 4.10 3.37
C SER A 92 -3.25 2.99 2.41
N VAL A 93 -2.55 2.86 1.27
CA VAL A 93 -2.76 1.77 0.30
C VAL A 93 -2.41 0.42 0.92
N ALA A 94 -1.25 0.32 1.57
CA ALA A 94 -0.81 -0.91 2.22
C ALA A 94 -1.73 -1.31 3.39
N LEU A 95 -2.15 -0.36 4.20
CA LEU A 95 -3.07 -0.61 5.32
C LEU A 95 -4.41 -1.16 4.83
N ALA A 96 -5.00 -0.55 3.80
CA ALA A 96 -6.23 -1.05 3.19
C ALA A 96 -6.08 -2.46 2.61
N ALA A 97 -4.94 -2.75 1.96
CA ALA A 97 -4.65 -4.08 1.43
C ALA A 97 -4.55 -5.13 2.55
N VAL A 98 -3.84 -4.83 3.64
CA VAL A 98 -3.70 -5.72 4.80
C VAL A 98 -5.03 -5.96 5.50
N GLU A 99 -5.86 -4.93 5.65
CA GLU A 99 -7.20 -5.03 6.24
C GLU A 99 -8.12 -5.91 5.38
N TRP A 100 -8.17 -5.68 4.06
CA TRP A 100 -9.00 -6.46 3.15
C TRP A 100 -8.55 -7.91 3.01
N ALA A 101 -7.25 -8.15 3.13
CA ALA A 101 -6.69 -9.48 3.13
C ALA A 101 -7.01 -10.28 4.41
N GLY A 102 -7.53 -9.62 5.45
CA GLY A 102 -7.95 -10.27 6.68
C GLY A 102 -6.80 -10.83 7.51
N LEU A 103 -5.62 -10.18 7.45
CA LEU A 103 -4.43 -10.58 8.19
C LEU A 103 -4.71 -10.68 9.69
N ARG A 104 -4.22 -11.76 10.32
CA ARG A 104 -4.34 -12.01 11.75
C ARG A 104 -2.97 -12.09 12.43
N LEU A 105 -3.00 -11.88 13.75
CA LEU A 105 -1.83 -12.07 14.61
C LEU A 105 -1.29 -13.49 14.46
N GLY A 106 0.02 -13.62 14.21
CA GLY A 106 0.70 -14.91 14.06
C GLY A 106 0.56 -15.55 12.68
N ASP A 107 -0.07 -14.90 11.71
CA ASP A 107 -0.10 -15.39 10.34
C ASP A 107 1.30 -15.45 9.72
N ALA A 108 1.62 -16.57 9.07
CA ALA A 108 2.81 -16.72 8.24
C ALA A 108 2.50 -16.15 6.85
N VAL A 109 3.24 -15.13 6.40
CA VAL A 109 2.85 -14.34 5.22
C VAL A 109 4.00 -14.04 4.27
N VAL A 110 3.64 -13.68 3.06
CA VAL A 110 4.57 -13.32 1.98
C VAL A 110 4.25 -11.94 1.43
N VAL A 111 5.29 -11.13 1.26
CA VAL A 111 5.25 -9.89 0.47
C VAL A 111 6.03 -10.12 -0.82
N ALA A 112 5.35 -10.04 -1.96
CA ALA A 112 5.99 -10.18 -3.25
C ALA A 112 6.44 -8.82 -3.77
N GLY A 113 7.75 -8.60 -3.87
CA GLY A 113 8.36 -7.33 -4.25
C GLY A 113 8.85 -6.53 -3.05
N ALA A 114 10.10 -6.07 -3.11
CA ALA A 114 10.74 -5.20 -2.13
C ALA A 114 10.89 -3.76 -2.67
N GLY A 115 9.97 -3.34 -3.55
CA GLY A 115 9.80 -1.93 -3.92
C GLY A 115 9.09 -1.11 -2.83
N PRO A 116 8.87 0.19 -3.04
CA PRO A 116 8.26 1.07 -2.03
C PRO A 116 6.94 0.53 -1.44
N ILE A 117 5.99 0.08 -2.28
CA ILE A 117 4.72 -0.51 -1.83
C ILE A 117 4.93 -1.80 -1.03
N GLY A 118 5.86 -2.65 -1.46
CA GLY A 118 6.21 -3.88 -0.74
C GLY A 118 6.82 -3.59 0.63
N LEU A 119 7.69 -2.59 0.73
CA LEU A 119 8.32 -2.20 1.99
C LEU A 119 7.32 -1.61 2.99
N VAL A 120 6.42 -0.73 2.56
CA VAL A 120 5.35 -0.23 3.46
C VAL A 120 4.37 -1.35 3.84
N THR A 121 4.09 -2.29 2.93
CA THR A 121 3.28 -3.48 3.22
C THR A 121 3.96 -4.39 4.25
N LEU A 122 5.27 -4.62 4.12
CA LEU A 122 6.07 -5.36 5.08
C LEU A 122 5.98 -4.73 6.48
N LEU A 123 6.12 -3.40 6.56
CA LEU A 123 5.96 -2.67 7.82
C LEU A 123 4.55 -2.87 8.41
N CYS A 124 3.48 -2.69 7.61
CA CYS A 124 2.10 -2.91 8.04
C CYS A 124 1.88 -4.33 8.57
N MET A 125 2.30 -5.36 7.82
CA MET A 125 2.17 -6.76 8.23
C MET A 125 2.92 -7.05 9.53
N ARG A 126 4.15 -6.53 9.67
CA ARG A 126 4.97 -6.71 10.87
C ARG A 126 4.34 -6.05 12.08
N THR A 127 3.78 -4.84 11.93
CA THR A 127 3.08 -4.13 13.00
C THR A 127 1.76 -4.80 13.39
N SER A 128 1.08 -5.45 12.44
CA SER A 128 -0.10 -6.28 12.71
C SER A 128 0.22 -7.62 13.40
N GLY A 129 1.51 -7.93 13.60
CA GLY A 129 1.97 -9.11 14.32
C GLY A 129 2.06 -10.38 13.47
N ALA A 130 2.12 -10.26 12.14
CA ALA A 130 2.40 -11.39 11.26
C ALA A 130 3.82 -11.93 11.52
N THR A 131 3.96 -13.25 11.56
CA THR A 131 5.25 -13.93 11.73
C THR A 131 5.12 -15.43 11.42
N PRO A 132 6.07 -16.04 10.69
CA PRO A 132 7.18 -15.40 9.97
C PRO A 132 6.71 -14.62 8.74
N ILE A 133 7.50 -13.62 8.33
CA ILE A 133 7.27 -12.87 7.09
C ILE A 133 8.40 -13.17 6.11
N VAL A 134 8.06 -13.55 4.87
CA VAL A 134 9.02 -13.65 3.76
C VAL A 134 8.78 -12.50 2.79
N ILE A 135 9.83 -11.76 2.43
CA ILE A 135 9.80 -10.78 1.34
C ILE A 135 10.63 -11.28 0.16
N THR A 136 10.09 -11.12 -1.05
CA THR A 136 10.75 -11.57 -2.28
C THR A 136 11.05 -10.40 -3.20
N ASP A 137 12.14 -10.49 -3.95
CA ASP A 137 12.47 -9.56 -5.04
C ASP A 137 13.51 -10.24 -5.94
N ILE A 138 13.68 -9.74 -7.16
CA ILE A 138 14.78 -10.15 -8.06
C ILE A 138 16.09 -9.44 -7.68
N ASP A 139 15.98 -8.26 -7.08
CA ASP A 139 17.11 -7.40 -6.70
C ASP A 139 17.54 -7.65 -5.25
N GLU A 140 18.70 -8.27 -5.09
CA GLU A 140 19.32 -8.53 -3.79
C GLU A 140 19.58 -7.24 -2.98
N GLY A 141 19.83 -6.11 -3.64
CA GLY A 141 19.98 -4.81 -2.98
C GLY A 141 18.72 -4.36 -2.25
N ARG A 142 17.54 -4.58 -2.85
CA ARG A 142 16.25 -4.28 -2.22
C ARG A 142 15.96 -5.24 -1.07
N LEU A 143 16.31 -6.52 -1.22
CA LEU A 143 16.18 -7.51 -0.14
C LEU A 143 17.06 -7.17 1.07
N ARG A 144 18.31 -6.74 0.83
CA ARG A 144 19.19 -6.24 1.89
C ARG A 144 18.59 -5.01 2.59
N PHE A 145 18.03 -4.08 1.84
CA PHE A 145 17.35 -2.93 2.43
C PHE A 145 16.16 -3.36 3.31
N ALA A 146 15.32 -4.28 2.82
CA ALA A 146 14.21 -4.83 3.59
C ALA A 146 14.67 -5.50 4.89
N LYS A 147 15.78 -6.26 4.85
CA LYS A 147 16.38 -6.90 6.03
C LYS A 147 16.92 -5.89 7.04
N ASN A 148 17.50 -4.79 6.58
CA ASN A 148 17.94 -3.70 7.45
C ASN A 148 16.75 -2.99 8.09
N LEU A 149 15.66 -2.81 7.35
CA LEU A 149 14.43 -2.16 7.82
C LEU A 149 13.67 -3.02 8.83
N VAL A 150 13.55 -4.33 8.57
CA VAL A 150 12.89 -5.30 9.46
C VAL A 150 13.83 -6.49 9.68
N PRO A 151 14.64 -6.49 10.76
CA PRO A 151 15.65 -7.51 11.01
C PRO A 151 15.14 -8.96 11.04
N ASP A 152 13.89 -9.16 11.48
CA ASP A 152 13.27 -10.49 11.57
C ASP A 152 12.72 -11.00 10.21
N VAL A 153 12.64 -10.14 9.18
CA VAL A 153 12.10 -10.54 7.87
C VAL A 153 13.02 -11.57 7.22
N ARG A 154 12.44 -12.57 6.58
CA ARG A 154 13.19 -13.53 5.77
C ARG A 154 13.14 -13.10 4.32
N THR A 155 14.25 -13.24 3.61
CA THR A 155 14.36 -12.81 2.22
C THR A 155 14.47 -14.02 1.30
N TYR A 156 13.89 -13.91 0.11
CA TYR A 156 14.09 -14.88 -0.96
C TYR A 156 14.30 -14.15 -2.29
N GLN A 157 15.48 -14.37 -2.90
CA GLN A 157 15.80 -13.82 -4.20
C GLN A 157 15.16 -14.67 -5.30
N VAL A 158 14.30 -14.06 -6.09
CA VAL A 158 13.62 -14.73 -7.22
C VAL A 158 14.57 -14.79 -8.41
N GLY A 159 14.78 -15.98 -8.98
CA GLY A 159 15.57 -16.16 -10.18
C GLY A 159 14.82 -15.66 -11.43
N LEU A 160 15.52 -14.92 -12.29
CA LEU A 160 14.98 -14.54 -13.59
C LEU A 160 14.78 -15.79 -14.45
N GLY A 161 13.53 -16.08 -14.81
CA GLY A 161 13.15 -17.26 -15.58
C GLY A 161 12.76 -18.48 -14.74
N ASP A 162 12.77 -18.38 -13.41
CA ASP A 162 12.27 -19.43 -12.54
C ASP A 162 10.78 -19.70 -12.80
N SER A 163 10.40 -20.97 -12.76
CA SER A 163 8.98 -21.33 -12.81
C SER A 163 8.26 -20.87 -11.53
N PRO A 164 6.94 -20.62 -11.59
CA PRO A 164 6.14 -20.31 -10.40
C PRO A 164 6.31 -21.33 -9.26
N GLU A 165 6.38 -22.61 -9.58
CA GLU A 165 6.56 -23.72 -8.63
C GLU A 165 7.94 -23.69 -7.98
N THR A 166 8.97 -23.36 -8.77
CA THR A 166 10.35 -23.24 -8.27
C THR A 166 10.46 -22.07 -7.31
N THR A 167 9.91 -20.92 -7.69
CA THR A 167 9.80 -19.73 -6.85
C THR A 167 9.08 -20.04 -5.55
N ALA A 168 7.90 -20.67 -5.63
CA ALA A 168 7.09 -20.99 -4.47
C ALA A 168 7.79 -21.96 -3.51
N ARG A 169 8.45 -22.99 -4.03
CA ARG A 169 9.27 -23.90 -3.21
C ARG A 169 10.40 -23.15 -2.50
N GLY A 170 11.03 -22.19 -3.17
CA GLY A 170 12.03 -21.31 -2.56
C GLY A 170 11.46 -20.47 -1.41
N ILE A 171 10.26 -19.91 -1.60
CA ILE A 171 9.56 -19.14 -0.57
C ILE A 171 9.19 -20.01 0.63
N VAL A 172 8.60 -21.20 0.41
CA VAL A 172 8.25 -22.16 1.47
C VAL A 172 9.49 -22.60 2.27
N ASN A 173 10.60 -22.83 1.58
CA ASN A 173 11.88 -23.15 2.22
C ASN A 173 12.38 -21.98 3.10
N ALA A 174 12.30 -20.73 2.61
CA ALA A 174 12.63 -19.55 3.39
C ALA A 174 11.67 -19.37 4.60
N MET A 175 10.38 -19.65 4.41
CA MET A 175 9.35 -19.58 5.45
C MET A 175 9.51 -20.67 6.53
N SER A 176 10.13 -21.79 6.21
CA SER A 176 10.42 -22.86 7.17
C SER A 176 11.83 -22.77 7.78
N ASP A 177 12.48 -21.60 7.70
CA ASP A 177 13.86 -21.34 8.17
C ASP A 177 14.89 -22.34 7.61
N ARG A 178 14.63 -22.83 6.38
CA ARG A 178 15.43 -23.88 5.72
C ARG A 178 15.51 -25.20 6.51
N ALA A 179 14.66 -25.39 7.53
CA ALA A 179 14.68 -26.53 8.45
C ALA A 179 13.64 -27.61 8.15
N GLY A 180 12.69 -27.36 7.24
CA GLY A 180 11.59 -28.29 6.95
C GLY A 180 11.83 -29.22 5.76
N CYS A 181 11.45 -30.49 5.91
CA CYS A 181 11.14 -31.39 4.80
C CYS A 181 9.80 -32.12 5.08
N GLY A 182 8.95 -32.30 4.06
CA GLY A 182 7.70 -33.04 4.20
C GLY A 182 6.47 -32.19 4.58
N HIS A 183 5.51 -32.82 5.26
CA HIS A 183 4.19 -32.25 5.56
C HIS A 183 4.20 -31.10 6.60
N ASP A 184 5.33 -30.94 7.31
CA ASP A 184 5.51 -29.93 8.37
C ASP A 184 6.03 -28.57 7.84
N MET A 185 6.08 -28.37 6.51
CA MET A 185 6.47 -27.10 5.92
C MET A 185 5.44 -26.02 6.23
N LEU A 186 5.91 -24.89 6.76
CA LEU A 186 5.08 -23.70 6.94
C LEU A 186 4.66 -23.17 5.57
N ARG A 187 3.34 -23.08 5.38
CA ARG A 187 2.69 -22.50 4.22
C ARG A 187 2.24 -21.09 4.54
N SER A 188 2.24 -20.25 3.52
CA SER A 188 1.71 -18.90 3.68
C SER A 188 0.19 -18.95 3.85
N SER A 189 -0.36 -18.23 4.83
CA SER A 189 -1.80 -17.99 4.88
C SER A 189 -2.22 -16.87 3.92
N LEU A 190 -1.29 -15.98 3.57
CA LEU A 190 -1.56 -14.81 2.75
C LEU A 190 -0.30 -14.35 1.99
N MET A 191 -0.46 -14.03 0.72
CA MET A 191 0.55 -13.34 -0.09
C MET A 191 -0.02 -12.00 -0.60
N ILE A 192 0.66 -10.89 -0.30
CA ILE A 192 0.36 -9.59 -0.91
C ILE A 192 1.34 -9.34 -2.06
N GLU A 193 0.79 -9.25 -3.26
CA GLU A 193 1.52 -9.12 -4.53
C GLU A 193 1.76 -7.64 -4.85
N CYS A 194 3.03 -7.21 -4.88
CA CYS A 194 3.44 -5.83 -5.12
C CYS A 194 4.40 -5.68 -6.32
N THR A 195 4.57 -6.72 -7.15
CA THR A 195 5.44 -6.68 -8.34
C THR A 195 4.67 -6.35 -9.62
N GLY A 196 3.38 -6.69 -9.69
CA GLY A 196 2.59 -6.61 -10.92
C GLY A 196 2.98 -7.66 -11.97
N VAL A 197 3.78 -8.67 -11.61
CA VAL A 197 4.31 -9.68 -12.53
C VAL A 197 3.47 -10.96 -12.48
N LYS A 198 3.04 -11.44 -13.65
CA LYS A 198 2.21 -12.66 -13.79
C LYS A 198 2.81 -13.90 -13.11
N SER A 199 4.11 -14.15 -13.25
CA SER A 199 4.76 -15.32 -12.63
C SER A 199 4.76 -15.25 -11.11
N SER A 200 4.87 -14.04 -10.54
CA SER A 200 4.75 -13.79 -9.10
C SER A 200 3.36 -14.15 -8.58
N VAL A 201 2.30 -13.69 -9.28
CA VAL A 201 0.91 -14.06 -8.97
C VAL A 201 0.70 -15.56 -9.07
N ALA A 202 1.24 -16.20 -10.11
CA ALA A 202 1.10 -17.65 -10.31
C ALA A 202 1.82 -18.46 -9.21
N ALA A 203 2.92 -17.94 -8.66
CA ALA A 203 3.64 -18.62 -7.58
C ALA A 203 2.76 -18.75 -6.33
N ALA A 204 1.88 -17.77 -6.05
CA ALA A 204 0.99 -17.74 -4.89
C ALA A 204 0.09 -18.98 -4.74
N ILE A 205 -0.22 -19.70 -5.83
CA ILE A 205 -1.00 -20.95 -5.80
C ILE A 205 -0.27 -22.05 -5.02
N TRP A 206 1.07 -21.98 -5.00
CA TRP A 206 1.95 -23.04 -4.52
C TRP A 206 2.68 -22.69 -3.23
N VAL A 207 2.42 -21.53 -2.61
CA VAL A 207 3.10 -21.05 -1.40
C VAL A 207 2.31 -21.39 -0.14
#